data_AF-A0A3M2L225-F1
#
_entry.id   AF-A0A3M2L225-F1
#
_cell.length_a   1.000
_cell.length_b   1.000
_cell.length_c   1.000
_cell.angle_alpha   90.00
_cell.angle_beta   90.00
_cell.angle_gamma   90.00
#
_symmetry.space_group_name_H-M   'P 1'
#
loop_
_entity.id
_entity.type
_entity.pdbx_description
1 polymer ?
#
loop_
_entity_poly.entity_id
_entity_poly.type
_entity_poly.pdbx_seq_one_letter_code
_entity_poly.pdbx_strand_id
1 'polypeptide(L)'
;MITVPRTVTRRATAALLAAAVALPALTGCDTTAVTRDRVNAAVAPTFANLYVLQQQLRGRKVAKAAVKAHADCARGTGPDASTRGAGDDWTCTLSWFNAGPAVTATANYQLHVQPNGCYTADGDGPSDLNGTPTLTAADGATVTNPLWRFDGCFDIS
;
A
#
# COMPACT_ATOMS: atom_id res chain seq x y z
N MET A 1 -91.47 5.91 4.31
CA MET A 1 -90.76 4.63 4.05
C MET A 1 -90.21 4.68 2.65
N ILE A 2 -88.89 4.57 2.47
CA ILE A 2 -88.19 3.91 1.35
C ILE A 2 -86.70 3.92 1.73
N THR A 3 -86.16 2.72 1.87
CA THR A 3 -84.74 2.41 2.08
C THR A 3 -84.06 2.38 0.72
N VAL A 4 -82.89 3.02 0.57
CA VAL A 4 -81.94 2.66 -0.50
C VAL A 4 -80.52 2.73 0.07
N PRO A 5 -79.78 1.62 0.10
CA PRO A 5 -78.35 1.61 0.39
C PRO A 5 -77.55 1.57 -0.92
N ARG A 6 -76.32 2.12 -0.90
CA ARG A 6 -75.12 1.43 -1.40
C ARG A 6 -73.89 2.32 -1.29
N THR A 7 -73.02 1.93 -0.39
CA THR A 7 -71.62 2.35 -0.27
C THR A 7 -70.87 1.98 -1.56
N VAL A 8 -70.18 2.94 -2.17
CA VAL A 8 -69.06 2.63 -3.07
C VAL A 8 -67.86 3.44 -2.63
N THR A 9 -66.82 2.68 -2.36
CA THR A 9 -65.59 3.00 -1.67
C THR A 9 -64.71 3.93 -2.50
N ARG A 10 -64.12 4.92 -1.83
CA ARG A 10 -63.12 5.85 -2.37
C ARG A 10 -61.94 5.10 -2.99
N ARG A 11 -61.53 5.49 -4.19
CA ARG A 11 -60.16 5.25 -4.67
C ARG A 11 -59.52 6.59 -4.98
N ALA A 12 -58.82 7.12 -3.98
CA ALA A 12 -57.87 8.21 -4.15
C ALA A 12 -56.62 7.61 -4.80
N THR A 13 -56.42 7.83 -6.10
CA THR A 13 -55.14 7.54 -6.76
C THR A 13 -54.21 8.72 -6.51
N ALA A 14 -53.40 8.63 -5.46
CA ALA A 14 -52.25 9.49 -5.27
C ALA A 14 -51.18 9.08 -6.29
N ALA A 15 -50.89 9.95 -7.26
CA ALA A 15 -49.77 9.78 -8.17
C ALA A 15 -48.46 10.05 -7.40
N LEU A 16 -47.79 8.98 -6.97
CA LEU A 16 -46.43 9.05 -6.45
C LEU A 16 -45.47 9.26 -7.63
N LEU A 17 -45.04 10.50 -7.83
CA LEU A 17 -43.89 10.82 -8.68
C LEU A 17 -42.62 10.31 -7.97
N ALA A 18 -42.17 9.12 -8.35
CA ALA A 18 -40.86 8.61 -7.94
C ALA A 18 -39.78 9.44 -8.64
N ALA A 19 -39.13 10.35 -7.91
CA ALA A 19 -37.91 11.01 -8.36
C ALA A 19 -36.79 9.96 -8.38
N ALA A 20 -36.48 9.42 -9.56
CA ALA A 20 -35.30 8.60 -9.76
C ALA A 20 -34.05 9.49 -9.59
N VAL A 21 -33.42 9.41 -8.43
CA VAL A 21 -32.09 9.98 -8.22
C VAL A 21 -31.12 9.10 -9.03
N ALA A 22 -30.67 9.61 -10.17
CA ALA A 22 -29.58 9.01 -10.90
C ALA A 22 -28.31 9.12 -10.04
N LEU A 23 -27.95 8.03 -9.37
CA LEU A 23 -26.62 7.89 -8.76
C LEU A 23 -25.62 7.93 -9.92
N PRO A 24 -24.59 8.79 -9.90
CA PRO A 24 -23.49 8.66 -10.84
C PRO A 24 -22.90 7.26 -10.62
N ALA A 25 -22.86 6.46 -11.68
CA ALA A 25 -22.12 5.22 -11.67
C ALA A 25 -20.66 5.59 -11.33
N LEU A 26 -20.19 5.19 -10.15
CA LEU A 26 -18.77 5.12 -9.86
C LEU A 26 -18.22 4.13 -10.89
N THR A 27 -17.67 4.64 -11.99
CA THR A 27 -16.83 3.85 -12.89
C THR A 27 -15.80 3.21 -11.99
N GLY A 28 -15.85 1.88 -11.85
CA GLY A 28 -14.96 1.15 -10.97
C GLY A 28 -13.54 1.60 -11.21
N CYS A 29 -12.87 2.06 -10.14
CA CYS A 29 -11.48 2.45 -10.16
C CYS A 29 -10.70 1.39 -10.94
N ASP A 30 -9.93 1.83 -11.94
CA ASP A 30 -9.04 0.98 -12.69
C ASP A 30 -8.18 0.17 -11.71
N THR A 31 -8.50 -1.11 -11.50
CA THR A 31 -7.65 -2.04 -10.76
C THR A 31 -6.32 -2.27 -11.50
N THR A 32 -6.18 -1.69 -12.69
CA THR A 32 -4.98 -1.63 -13.51
C THR A 32 -4.00 -0.52 -13.11
N ALA A 33 -4.43 0.47 -12.31
CA ALA A 33 -3.62 1.63 -11.94
C ALA A 33 -2.47 1.28 -10.98
N VAL A 34 -2.63 0.22 -10.19
CA VAL A 34 -1.53 -0.40 -9.43
C VAL A 34 -0.75 -1.30 -10.38
N THR A 35 0.50 -0.94 -10.64
CA THR A 35 1.42 -1.69 -11.49
C THR A 35 2.74 -1.91 -10.78
N ARG A 36 3.46 -2.97 -11.15
CA ARG A 36 4.81 -3.26 -10.67
C ARG A 36 5.72 -2.04 -10.76
N ASP A 37 5.70 -1.34 -11.89
CA ASP A 37 6.58 -0.19 -12.10
C ASP A 37 6.28 0.95 -11.12
N ARG A 38 4.99 1.24 -10.86
CA ARG A 38 4.58 2.25 -9.88
C ARG A 38 4.92 1.82 -8.45
N VAL A 39 4.70 0.55 -8.10
CA VAL A 39 5.09 0.00 -6.78
C VAL A 39 6.61 0.08 -6.60
N ASN A 40 7.39 -0.38 -7.58
CA ASN A 40 8.86 -0.32 -7.55
C ASN A 40 9.37 1.12 -7.39
N ALA A 41 8.79 2.05 -8.16
CA ALA A 41 9.17 3.47 -8.14
C ALA A 41 8.81 4.16 -6.82
N ALA A 42 7.82 3.66 -6.07
CA ALA A 42 7.43 4.21 -4.77
C ALA A 42 8.24 3.59 -3.62
N VAL A 43 8.43 2.27 -3.63
CA VAL A 43 9.04 1.52 -2.54
C VAL A 43 10.54 1.76 -2.47
N ALA A 44 11.25 1.72 -3.61
CA ALA A 44 12.70 1.88 -3.65
C ALA A 44 13.22 3.20 -3.02
N PRO A 45 12.70 4.39 -3.37
CA PRO A 45 13.16 5.63 -2.75
C PRO A 45 12.74 5.75 -1.28
N THR A 46 11.58 5.20 -0.90
CA THR A 46 11.13 5.16 0.50
C THR A 46 12.09 4.34 1.35
N PHE A 47 12.42 3.13 0.90
CA PHE A 47 13.43 2.28 1.52
C PHE A 47 14.78 3.01 1.62
N ALA A 48 15.26 3.65 0.55
CA ALA A 48 16.55 4.34 0.57
C ALA A 48 16.61 5.47 1.62
N ASN A 49 15.52 6.23 1.79
CA ASN A 49 15.43 7.27 2.82
C ASN A 49 15.51 6.67 4.23
N LEU A 50 14.75 5.61 4.48
CA LEU A 50 14.67 4.94 5.78
C LEU A 50 15.95 4.18 6.12
N TYR A 51 16.64 3.63 5.11
CA TYR A 51 17.96 3.04 5.27
C TYR A 51 18.96 4.08 5.75
N VAL A 52 19.02 5.26 5.11
CA VAL A 52 19.89 6.36 5.57
C VAL A 52 19.58 6.74 7.02
N LEU A 53 18.30 6.87 7.38
CA LEU A 53 17.88 7.14 8.76
C LEU A 53 18.36 6.05 9.72
N GLN A 54 18.16 4.78 9.39
CA GLN A 54 18.62 3.66 10.21
C GLN A 54 20.14 3.71 10.42
N GLN A 55 20.90 3.97 9.36
CA GLN A 55 22.36 4.05 9.45
C GLN A 55 22.79 5.24 10.33
N GLN A 56 22.09 6.38 10.26
CA GLN A 56 22.32 7.53 11.15
C GLN A 56 22.04 7.19 12.62
N LEU A 57 20.95 6.47 12.92
CA LEU A 57 20.65 5.99 14.26
C LEU A 57 21.77 5.07 14.79
N ARG A 58 22.41 4.31 13.91
CA ARG A 58 23.59 3.48 14.20
C ARG A 58 24.93 4.24 14.14
N GLY A 59 24.90 5.57 14.06
CA GLY A 59 26.09 6.42 14.09
C GLY A 59 26.90 6.46 12.77
N ARG A 60 26.34 5.95 11.67
CA ARG A 60 26.98 5.91 10.35
C ARG A 60 26.49 7.04 9.47
N LYS A 61 27.39 7.58 8.64
CA LYS A 61 27.05 8.58 7.61
C LYS A 61 26.95 7.92 6.25
N VAL A 62 25.78 8.01 5.62
CA VAL A 62 25.51 7.47 4.29
C VAL A 62 24.90 8.56 3.42
N ALA A 63 25.47 8.80 2.25
CA ALA A 63 24.85 9.67 1.27
C ALA A 63 23.71 8.91 0.58
N LYS A 64 22.50 9.47 0.56
CA LYS A 64 21.35 8.86 -0.13
C LYS A 64 21.66 8.46 -1.58
N ALA A 65 22.38 9.33 -2.31
CA ALA A 65 22.78 9.07 -3.70
C ALA A 65 23.68 7.84 -3.87
N ALA A 66 24.39 7.41 -2.82
CA ALA A 66 25.24 6.22 -2.85
C ALA A 66 24.44 4.92 -2.66
N VAL A 67 23.24 4.98 -2.05
CA VAL A 67 22.43 3.80 -1.74
C VAL A 67 21.99 3.08 -3.03
N LYS A 68 21.58 3.85 -4.06
CA LYS A 68 21.10 3.33 -5.35
C LYS A 68 20.15 2.15 -5.19
N ALA A 69 19.09 2.34 -4.40
CA ALA A 69 18.13 1.28 -4.13
C ALA A 69 17.29 0.97 -5.38
N HIS A 70 17.04 -0.31 -5.59
CA HIS A 70 16.15 -0.86 -6.60
C HIS A 70 15.16 -1.81 -5.91
N ALA A 71 13.93 -1.87 -6.44
CA ALA A 71 12.90 -2.80 -6.00
C ALA A 71 12.51 -3.68 -7.17
N ASP A 72 12.34 -4.98 -6.90
CA ASP A 72 11.71 -5.94 -7.79
C ASP A 72 10.51 -6.55 -7.07
N CYS A 73 9.31 -6.06 -7.39
CA CYS A 73 8.07 -6.45 -6.75
C CYS A 73 7.19 -7.29 -7.67
N ALA A 74 6.55 -8.32 -7.12
CA ALA A 74 5.52 -9.09 -7.82
C ALA A 74 4.33 -9.37 -6.91
N ARG A 75 3.15 -9.54 -7.49
CA ARG A 75 1.94 -9.92 -6.77
C ARG A 75 1.70 -11.42 -6.94
N GLY A 76 1.62 -12.18 -5.85
CA GLY A 76 1.57 -13.64 -5.89
C GLY A 76 2.94 -14.27 -6.16
N THR A 77 2.98 -15.59 -6.30
CA THR A 77 4.23 -16.36 -6.46
C THR A 77 4.16 -17.29 -7.67
N GLY A 78 5.33 -17.66 -8.20
CA GLY A 78 5.44 -18.65 -9.27
C GLY A 78 4.86 -18.18 -10.62
N PRO A 79 4.41 -19.11 -11.47
CA PRO A 79 3.88 -18.80 -12.80
C PRO A 79 2.66 -17.89 -12.82
N ASP A 80 1.92 -17.85 -11.71
CA ASP A 80 0.69 -17.06 -11.56
C ASP A 80 0.96 -15.64 -11.03
N ALA A 81 2.23 -15.25 -10.87
CA ALA A 81 2.60 -13.93 -10.41
C ALA A 81 2.08 -12.84 -11.37
N SER A 82 1.32 -11.89 -10.82
CA SER A 82 0.81 -10.72 -11.52
C SER A 82 1.77 -9.53 -11.40
N THR A 83 1.70 -8.64 -12.38
CA THR A 83 2.41 -7.34 -12.39
C THR A 83 1.47 -6.17 -12.05
N ARG A 84 0.21 -6.44 -11.70
CA ARG A 84 -0.84 -5.43 -11.54
C ARG A 84 -1.83 -5.80 -10.43
N GLY A 85 -2.54 -4.79 -9.95
CA GLY A 85 -3.66 -4.92 -9.00
C GLY A 85 -3.29 -4.62 -7.56
N ALA A 86 -4.27 -4.11 -6.81
CA ALA A 86 -4.20 -4.06 -5.35
C ALA A 86 -4.18 -5.48 -4.74
N GLY A 87 -3.71 -5.61 -3.50
CA GLY A 87 -3.63 -6.89 -2.80
C GLY A 87 -2.67 -6.88 -1.61
N ASP A 88 -2.82 -7.84 -0.71
CA ASP A 88 -1.93 -8.17 0.42
C ASP A 88 -0.85 -9.20 0.09
N ASP A 89 -0.78 -9.62 -1.17
CA ASP A 89 0.08 -10.67 -1.69
C ASP A 89 1.24 -10.13 -2.55
N TRP A 90 1.62 -8.87 -2.36
CA TRP A 90 2.82 -8.33 -3.02
C TRP A 90 4.07 -8.72 -2.23
N THR A 91 5.09 -9.21 -2.92
CA THR A 91 6.43 -9.41 -2.35
C THR A 91 7.44 -8.58 -3.13
N CYS A 92 8.31 -7.88 -2.41
CA CYS A 92 9.38 -7.07 -3.00
C CYS A 92 10.74 -7.51 -2.50
N THR A 93 11.66 -7.79 -3.42
CA THR A 93 13.08 -7.88 -3.11
C THR A 93 13.74 -6.54 -3.41
N LEU A 94 14.28 -5.93 -2.36
CA LEU A 94 15.03 -4.68 -2.43
C LEU A 94 16.50 -5.01 -2.60
N SER A 95 17.20 -4.25 -3.45
CA SER A 95 18.66 -4.32 -3.58
C SER A 95 19.26 -2.92 -3.52
N TRP A 96 20.42 -2.77 -2.87
CA TRP A 96 21.09 -1.48 -2.70
C TRP A 96 22.58 -1.67 -2.40
N PHE A 97 23.37 -0.60 -2.50
CA PHE A 97 24.75 -0.60 -1.98
C PHE A 97 24.76 -0.27 -0.50
N ASN A 98 25.31 -1.17 0.31
CA ASN A 98 25.36 -1.01 1.75
C ASN A 98 26.30 0.14 2.20
N ALA A 99 26.10 0.57 3.45
CA ALA A 99 26.99 1.49 4.13
C ALA A 99 28.32 0.79 4.44
N GLY A 100 29.36 1.07 3.66
CA GLY A 100 30.68 0.44 3.80
C GLY A 100 31.34 0.20 2.44
N PRO A 101 32.06 -0.93 2.23
CA PRO A 101 32.49 -1.30 0.89
C PRO A 101 31.24 -1.48 0.03
N ALA A 102 31.15 -0.82 -1.13
CA ALA A 102 29.96 -0.75 -1.98
C ALA A 102 29.53 -2.12 -2.54
N VAL A 103 29.05 -2.99 -1.66
CA VAL A 103 28.58 -4.35 -1.91
C VAL A 103 27.07 -4.31 -1.98
N THR A 104 26.52 -4.97 -2.98
CA THR A 104 25.08 -5.13 -3.12
C THR A 104 24.54 -5.97 -1.97
N ALA A 105 23.60 -5.40 -1.22
CA ALA A 105 22.82 -6.08 -0.21
C ALA A 105 21.37 -6.22 -0.68
N THR A 106 20.65 -7.18 -0.10
CA THR A 106 19.24 -7.44 -0.42
C THR A 106 18.39 -7.62 0.83
N ALA A 107 17.10 -7.33 0.72
CA ALA A 107 16.11 -7.53 1.78
C ALA A 107 14.74 -7.76 1.17
N ASN A 108 13.93 -8.59 1.82
CA ASN A 108 12.57 -8.87 1.36
C ASN A 108 11.54 -8.12 2.21
N TYR A 109 10.47 -7.70 1.55
CA TYR A 109 9.30 -7.10 2.16
C TYR A 109 8.03 -7.76 1.63
N GLN A 110 7.06 -7.98 2.52
CA GLN A 110 5.68 -8.31 2.16
C GLN A 110 4.86 -7.01 2.17
N LEU A 111 4.07 -6.81 1.12
CA LEU A 111 3.34 -5.56 0.89
C LEU A 111 1.84 -5.80 0.82
N HIS A 112 1.12 -4.89 1.47
CA HIS A 112 -0.29 -4.68 1.23
C HIS A 112 -0.49 -3.38 0.47
N VAL A 113 -0.86 -3.48 -0.81
CA VAL A 113 -1.11 -2.34 -1.71
C VAL A 113 -2.61 -2.14 -1.88
N GLN A 114 -3.10 -0.97 -1.50
CA GLN A 114 -4.50 -0.59 -1.57
C GLN A 114 -4.85 -0.03 -2.97
N PRO A 115 -6.14 -0.07 -3.38
CA PRO A 115 -6.58 0.47 -4.67
C PRO A 115 -6.31 1.96 -4.88
N ASN A 116 -6.09 2.72 -3.81
CA ASN A 116 -5.76 4.15 -3.85
C ASN A 116 -4.26 4.44 -4.01
N GLY A 117 -3.42 3.41 -4.17
CA GLY A 117 -1.97 3.55 -4.31
C GLY A 117 -1.19 3.64 -3.00
N CYS A 118 -1.85 3.58 -1.85
CA CYS A 118 -1.17 3.48 -0.56
C CYS A 118 -0.77 2.04 -0.26
N TYR A 119 0.37 1.86 0.40
CA TYR A 119 0.88 0.55 0.77
C TYR A 119 1.50 0.52 2.16
N THR A 120 1.45 -0.66 2.77
CA THR A 120 2.24 -1.05 3.93
C THR A 120 3.30 -2.04 3.46
N ALA A 121 4.54 -1.90 3.92
CA ALA A 121 5.62 -2.85 3.68
C ALA A 121 6.14 -3.38 5.02
N ASP A 122 5.99 -4.68 5.27
CA ASP A 122 6.47 -5.38 6.46
C ASP A 122 7.75 -6.15 6.11
N GLY A 123 8.81 -5.98 6.92
CA GLY A 123 10.11 -6.59 6.67
C GLY A 123 10.14 -8.08 6.98
N ASP A 124 10.74 -8.86 6.08
CA ASP A 124 10.86 -10.32 6.19
C ASP A 124 12.32 -10.77 6.42
N GLY A 125 13.06 -9.96 7.19
CA GLY A 125 14.44 -10.25 7.58
C GLY A 125 15.53 -9.78 6.61
N PRO A 126 16.81 -9.76 7.07
CA PRO A 126 17.31 -10.27 8.36
C PRO A 126 17.02 -9.38 9.58
N SER A 127 17.13 -9.94 10.79
CA SER A 127 16.81 -9.27 12.07
C SER A 127 17.63 -8.00 12.32
N ASP A 128 18.87 -7.97 11.85
CA ASP A 128 19.75 -6.82 11.96
C ASP A 128 19.40 -5.69 10.98
N LEU A 129 18.45 -5.88 10.07
CA LEU A 129 18.02 -4.88 9.10
C LEU A 129 16.54 -4.53 9.22
N ASN A 130 15.63 -5.45 8.92
CA ASN A 130 14.18 -5.23 8.83
C ASN A 130 13.36 -6.33 9.52
N GLY A 131 13.99 -7.33 10.14
CA GLY A 131 13.29 -8.42 10.81
C GLY A 131 12.87 -8.15 12.26
N THR A 132 13.24 -7.00 12.86
CA THR A 132 12.87 -6.66 14.25
C THR A 132 12.31 -5.25 14.38
N PRO A 133 11.27 -5.02 15.21
CA PRO A 133 10.66 -3.70 15.42
C PRO A 133 11.59 -2.63 16.00
N THR A 134 12.66 -3.07 16.66
CA THR A 134 13.62 -2.20 17.33
C THR A 134 15.05 -2.50 16.90
N LEU A 135 15.93 -1.53 17.12
CA LEU A 135 17.38 -1.66 16.98
C LEU A 135 18.09 -0.93 18.13
N THR A 136 19.35 -1.27 18.35
CA THR A 136 20.23 -0.52 19.25
C THR A 136 20.88 0.64 18.49
N ALA A 137 20.65 1.86 18.97
CA ALA A 137 21.27 3.08 18.46
C ALA A 137 22.72 3.23 18.93
N ALA A 138 23.46 4.17 18.34
CA ALA A 138 24.88 4.40 18.66
C ALA A 138 25.14 4.83 20.10
N ASP A 139 24.17 5.45 20.76
CA ASP A 139 24.20 5.83 22.18
C ASP A 139 23.80 4.67 23.12
N GLY A 140 23.51 3.48 22.58
CA GLY A 140 23.05 2.32 23.31
C GLY A 140 21.54 2.26 23.56
N ALA A 141 20.77 3.28 23.17
CA ALA A 141 19.33 3.27 23.35
C ALA A 141 18.64 2.26 22.42
N THR A 142 17.55 1.65 22.91
CA THR A 142 16.64 0.87 22.07
C THR A 142 15.66 1.82 21.40
N VAL A 143 15.70 1.89 20.06
CA VAL A 143 14.84 2.77 19.26
C VAL A 143 14.05 1.97 18.23
N THR A 144 12.97 2.55 17.71
CA THR A 144 12.19 1.95 16.61
C THR A 144 13.08 1.80 15.38
N ASN A 145 13.04 0.62 14.77
CA ASN A 145 13.74 0.35 13.54
C ASN A 145 12.95 0.90 12.33
N PRO A 146 13.36 1.98 11.66
CA PRO A 146 12.55 2.55 10.58
C PRO A 146 12.35 1.62 9.38
N LEU A 147 13.10 0.51 9.29
CA LEU A 147 12.98 -0.47 8.21
C LEU A 147 12.15 -1.72 8.56
N TRP A 148 11.71 -1.91 9.81
CA TRP A 148 10.95 -3.12 10.18
C TRP A 148 9.57 -3.15 9.53
N ARG A 149 8.96 -1.98 9.41
CA ARG A 149 7.71 -1.74 8.71
C ARG A 149 7.65 -0.27 8.32
N PHE A 150 7.16 0.01 7.13
CA PHE A 150 6.91 1.38 6.69
C PHE A 150 5.73 1.46 5.74
N ASP A 151 5.13 2.64 5.69
CA ASP A 151 4.01 2.94 4.81
C ASP A 151 4.44 3.96 3.74
N GLY A 152 3.71 3.98 2.63
CA GLY A 152 3.89 4.98 1.58
C GLY A 152 2.67 5.04 0.66
N CYS A 153 2.65 6.02 -0.24
CA CYS A 153 1.62 6.09 -1.28
C CYS A 153 2.24 6.57 -2.59
N PHE A 154 1.65 6.19 -3.71
CA PHE A 154 1.94 6.75 -5.02
C PHE A 154 0.66 7.21 -5.71
N ASP A 155 0.81 8.13 -6.65
CA ASP A 155 -0.32 8.63 -7.43
C ASP A 155 -0.82 7.57 -8.42
N ILE A 156 -2.14 7.39 -8.45
CA ILE A 156 -2.82 6.41 -9.30
C ILE A 156 -3.53 7.04 -10.50
N SER A 157 -3.48 8.38 -10.63
CA SER A 157 -4.12 9.11 -11.71
C SER A 157 -3.40 9.00 -13.06
#